data_AF-A0A7J3T9U6-F1
#
_entry.id   AF-A0A7J3T9U6-F1
#
_cell.length_a   1.000
_cell.length_b   1.000
_cell.length_c   1.000
_cell.angle_alpha   90.00
_cell.angle_beta   90.00
_cell.angle_gamma   90.00
#
_symmetry.space_group_name_H-M   'P 1'
#
loop_
_entity.id
_entity.type
_entity.pdbx_description
1 polymer ?
#
loop_
_entity_poly.entity_id
_entity_poly.type
_entity_poly.pdbx_seq_one_letter_code
_entity_poly.pdbx_strand_id
1 'polypeptide(L)'
;MEKRGIAILPLHYGHPPEYLYRRMVKLGGIICDLISEKFGTETLLEKMSDPFWFHSLSLAIGFDWNSSGTTTATLSALKEYYSSGKGEISIIGGKGKKMGNVREELKSAELNGFTDDSHLSHIYRTSKKVARIDQNLLQDSYDLYLHFIILDGKNRWSIIQQGLNSESRLARRYHWSWATKKDFLNDGRSGLSGFQQNKSILDLSASLSEENRNGMLEVARENPQKYYYNLTRERQRTLDSFGEKNNEKQRILNMDYRIDWNRMRELYEYQPSDFQTLMDFKGVGKSTLRALSYLAEIIYGESPSYEDPVKYSFALGGKDGVPKPVNTHDYDIAIEFYNEVLSGTPEKKVVLERLSRSLARDSAFKSGSA
;
A
#
# COMPACT_ATOMS: atom_id res chain seq x y z
N MET A 1 26.04 2.28 -11.67
CA MET A 1 25.07 1.89 -10.62
C MET A 1 24.51 0.53 -11.00
N GLU A 2 25.06 -0.54 -10.43
CA GLU A 2 24.69 -1.92 -10.78
C GLU A 2 23.27 -2.24 -10.32
N LYS A 3 22.44 -2.66 -11.28
CA LYS A 3 21.03 -3.01 -11.08
C LYS A 3 20.95 -4.28 -10.21
N ARG A 4 20.49 -4.14 -8.97
CA ARG A 4 20.16 -5.26 -8.08
C ARG A 4 18.72 -5.73 -8.34
N GLY A 5 18.52 -7.05 -8.38
CA GLY A 5 17.26 -7.81 -8.20
C GLY A 5 15.96 -7.30 -8.82
N ILE A 6 15.33 -8.07 -9.71
CA ILE A 6 14.08 -7.71 -10.43
C ILE A 6 13.29 -9.00 -10.63
N ALA A 7 12.03 -9.11 -10.22
CA ALA A 7 11.24 -10.30 -10.56
C ALA A 7 9.74 -10.00 -10.68
N ILE A 8 9.17 -10.37 -11.83
CA ILE A 8 7.81 -10.04 -12.29
C ILE A 8 6.79 -10.92 -11.57
N LEU A 9 5.65 -10.32 -11.19
CA LEU A 9 4.42 -11.03 -10.81
C LEU A 9 3.46 -11.04 -12.00
N PRO A 10 3.62 -11.94 -12.99
CA PRO A 10 2.64 -12.12 -14.03
C PRO A 10 1.27 -12.46 -13.43
N LEU A 11 0.22 -11.88 -14.04
CA LEU A 11 -1.15 -12.32 -13.82
C LEU A 11 -1.30 -13.78 -14.28
N HIS A 12 -1.44 -14.70 -13.32
CA HIS A 12 -1.87 -16.07 -13.60
C HIS A 12 -3.38 -16.20 -13.41
N TYR A 13 -4.04 -16.78 -14.40
CA TYR A 13 -5.45 -17.17 -14.33
C TYR A 13 -5.53 -18.63 -13.87
N GLY A 14 -6.30 -18.87 -12.81
CA GLY A 14 -6.51 -20.21 -12.28
C GLY A 14 -6.66 -20.23 -10.76
N HIS A 15 -7.44 -21.17 -10.25
CA HIS A 15 -7.44 -21.50 -8.84
C HIS A 15 -6.36 -22.55 -8.55
N PRO A 16 -5.71 -22.52 -7.39
CA PRO A 16 -4.80 -23.57 -7.00
C PRO A 16 -5.55 -24.91 -6.97
N PRO A 17 -4.93 -26.05 -7.32
CA PRO A 17 -5.58 -27.35 -7.19
C PRO A 17 -6.12 -27.56 -5.78
N GLU A 18 -7.37 -28.02 -5.68
CA GLU A 18 -8.10 -28.15 -4.41
C GLU A 18 -7.33 -28.95 -3.35
N TYR A 19 -6.64 -30.02 -3.76
CA TYR A 19 -5.83 -30.84 -2.84
C TYR A 19 -4.66 -30.07 -2.23
N LEU A 20 -4.07 -29.13 -2.96
CA LEU A 20 -2.95 -28.30 -2.50
C LEU A 20 -3.49 -27.18 -1.63
N TYR A 21 -4.57 -26.53 -2.06
CA TYR A 21 -5.23 -25.47 -1.31
C TYR A 21 -5.68 -25.94 0.08
N ARG A 22 -6.28 -27.13 0.21
CA ARG A 22 -6.63 -27.70 1.52
C ARG A 22 -5.42 -27.93 2.44
N ARG A 23 -4.27 -28.31 1.89
CA ARG A 23 -3.02 -28.46 2.67
C ARG A 23 -2.48 -27.11 3.10
N MET A 24 -2.56 -26.12 2.22
CA MET A 24 -2.17 -24.73 2.47
C MET A 24 -3.01 -24.10 3.59
N VAL A 25 -4.33 -24.30 3.59
CA VAL A 25 -5.25 -23.87 4.67
C VAL A 25 -4.78 -24.45 6.01
N LYS A 26 -4.54 -25.77 6.06
CA LYS A 26 -4.10 -26.45 7.29
C LYS A 26 -2.72 -25.98 7.75
N LEU A 27 -1.72 -26.01 6.87
CA LEU A 27 -0.34 -25.67 7.20
C LEU A 27 -0.19 -24.20 7.59
N GLY A 28 -0.81 -23.29 6.82
CA GLY A 28 -0.78 -21.85 7.11
C GLY A 28 -1.44 -21.53 8.46
N GLY A 29 -2.59 -22.15 8.74
CA GLY A 29 -3.25 -22.04 10.04
C GLY A 29 -2.37 -22.51 11.19
N ILE A 30 -1.81 -23.72 11.10
CA ILE A 30 -0.93 -24.29 12.14
C ILE A 30 0.30 -23.41 12.40
N ILE A 31 0.93 -22.88 11.35
CA ILE A 31 2.10 -21.99 11.51
C ILE A 31 1.69 -20.70 12.24
N CYS A 32 0.59 -20.07 11.83
CA CYS A 32 0.11 -18.84 12.44
C CYS A 32 -0.34 -19.04 13.89
N ASP A 33 -0.99 -20.17 14.20
CA ASP A 33 -1.39 -20.53 15.57
C ASP A 33 -0.18 -20.79 16.45
N LEU A 34 0.83 -21.53 15.96
CA LEU A 34 2.07 -21.77 16.70
C LEU A 34 2.82 -20.47 17.02
N ILE A 35 2.80 -19.49 16.10
CA ILE A 35 3.37 -18.16 16.36
C ILE A 35 2.53 -17.42 17.41
N SER A 36 1.21 -17.46 17.28
CA SER A 36 0.29 -16.79 18.21
C SER A 36 0.41 -17.36 19.62
N GLU A 37 0.50 -18.68 19.77
CA GLU A 37 0.66 -19.37 21.06
C GLU A 37 2.01 -19.07 21.71
N LYS A 38 3.11 -19.03 20.93
CA LYS A 38 4.47 -18.83 21.47
C LYS A 38 4.85 -17.37 21.68
N PHE A 39 4.43 -16.49 20.79
CA PHE A 39 4.89 -15.09 20.72
C PHE A 39 3.74 -14.07 20.80
N GLY A 40 2.50 -14.53 20.92
CA GLY A 40 1.30 -13.69 20.96
C GLY A 40 0.78 -13.29 19.59
N THR A 41 -0.51 -12.95 19.54
CA THR A 41 -1.20 -12.43 18.34
C THR A 41 -0.61 -11.12 17.83
N GLU A 42 0.03 -10.34 18.71
CA GLU A 42 0.74 -9.11 18.35
C GLU A 42 1.83 -9.35 17.33
N THR A 43 2.71 -10.29 17.66
CA THR A 43 3.85 -10.68 16.82
C THR A 43 3.34 -11.17 15.48
N LEU A 44 2.26 -11.98 15.47
CA LEU A 44 1.67 -12.42 14.20
C LEU A 44 1.20 -11.23 13.35
N LEU A 45 0.47 -10.26 13.93
CA LEU A 45 -0.01 -9.09 13.19
C LEU A 45 1.12 -8.22 12.66
N GLU A 46 2.17 -7.99 13.45
CA GLU A 46 3.37 -7.29 13.00
C GLU A 46 4.03 -8.01 11.83
N LYS A 47 4.19 -9.33 11.93
CA LYS A 47 4.75 -10.16 10.87
C LYS A 47 3.90 -10.17 9.60
N MET A 48 2.58 -10.22 9.72
CA MET A 48 1.67 -10.09 8.57
C MET A 48 1.78 -8.72 7.89
N SER A 49 2.03 -7.66 8.66
CA SER A 49 2.24 -6.31 8.13
C SER A 49 3.61 -6.11 7.47
N ASP A 50 4.55 -7.04 7.67
CA ASP A 50 5.85 -7.04 7.00
C ASP A 50 5.75 -7.74 5.63
N PRO A 51 6.02 -7.05 4.51
CA PRO A 51 5.85 -7.65 3.20
C PRO A 51 6.80 -8.82 2.91
N PHE A 52 8.01 -8.82 3.48
CA PHE A 52 8.99 -9.87 3.25
C PHE A 52 8.57 -11.16 3.97
N TRP A 53 8.22 -11.04 5.25
CA TRP A 53 7.74 -12.16 6.04
C TRP A 53 6.45 -12.73 5.48
N PHE A 54 5.48 -11.88 5.11
CA PHE A 54 4.24 -12.36 4.49
C PHE A 54 4.51 -13.12 3.19
N HIS A 55 5.44 -12.64 2.36
CA HIS A 55 5.84 -13.38 1.17
C HIS A 55 6.51 -14.71 1.53
N SER A 56 7.39 -14.73 2.52
CA SER A 56 8.05 -15.94 3.01
C SER A 56 7.04 -16.99 3.47
N LEU A 57 6.02 -16.58 4.23
CA LEU A 57 4.92 -17.45 4.65
C LEU A 57 4.21 -18.06 3.44
N SER A 58 3.89 -17.24 2.43
CA SER A 58 3.20 -17.71 1.23
C SER A 58 3.97 -18.79 0.45
N LEU A 59 5.30 -18.69 0.43
CA LEU A 59 6.18 -19.71 -0.16
C LEU A 59 6.21 -20.98 0.69
N ALA A 60 6.35 -20.84 2.01
CA ALA A 60 6.42 -21.95 2.95
C ALA A 60 5.16 -22.83 2.93
N ILE A 61 3.99 -22.24 2.70
CA ILE A 61 2.71 -22.96 2.62
C ILE A 61 2.41 -23.55 1.24
N GLY A 62 3.39 -23.51 0.33
CA GLY A 62 3.36 -24.23 -0.94
C GLY A 62 2.76 -23.47 -2.13
N PHE A 63 2.76 -22.13 -2.10
CA PHE A 63 2.34 -21.33 -3.24
C PHE A 63 3.50 -21.01 -4.19
N ASP A 64 3.18 -20.88 -5.48
CA ASP A 64 4.19 -20.59 -6.50
C ASP A 64 4.75 -19.17 -6.34
N TRP A 65 6.07 -19.06 -6.37
CA TRP A 65 6.84 -17.90 -5.92
C TRP A 65 6.70 -16.66 -6.82
N ASN A 66 6.15 -16.81 -8.03
CA ASN A 66 6.04 -15.75 -9.04
C ASN A 66 4.60 -15.37 -9.41
N SER A 67 3.59 -15.70 -8.59
CA SER A 67 2.20 -15.45 -8.96
C SER A 67 1.57 -14.27 -8.25
N SER A 68 0.84 -13.42 -8.99
CA SER A 68 -0.06 -12.42 -8.38
C SER A 68 -1.14 -13.05 -7.47
N GLY A 69 -1.39 -14.35 -7.65
CA GLY A 69 -2.28 -15.17 -6.83
C GLY A 69 -1.75 -15.45 -5.42
N THR A 70 -0.45 -15.24 -5.17
CA THR A 70 0.22 -15.56 -3.90
C THR A 70 -0.44 -14.88 -2.71
N THR A 71 -0.66 -13.57 -2.81
CA THR A 71 -1.33 -12.79 -1.76
C THR A 71 -2.78 -13.22 -1.60
N THR A 72 -3.50 -13.41 -2.71
CA THR A 72 -4.92 -13.79 -2.68
C THR A 72 -5.10 -15.15 -2.03
N ALA A 73 -4.34 -16.14 -2.46
CA ALA A 73 -4.45 -17.51 -1.99
C ALA A 73 -4.02 -17.62 -0.52
N THR A 74 -2.93 -16.96 -0.12
CA THR A 74 -2.46 -16.94 1.27
C THR A 74 -3.52 -16.38 2.20
N LEU A 75 -4.06 -15.21 1.88
CA LEU A 75 -5.08 -14.58 2.72
C LEU A 75 -6.40 -15.33 2.71
N SER A 76 -6.78 -15.91 1.57
CA SER A 76 -8.01 -16.71 1.48
C SER A 76 -7.88 -18.02 2.26
N ALA A 77 -6.73 -18.69 2.18
CA ALA A 77 -6.46 -19.91 2.93
C ALA A 77 -6.45 -19.68 4.45
N LEU A 78 -5.79 -18.61 4.90
CA LEU A 78 -5.81 -18.22 6.32
C LEU A 78 -7.21 -17.81 6.77
N LYS A 79 -7.95 -17.05 5.95
CA LYS A 79 -9.34 -16.67 6.26
C LYS A 79 -10.22 -17.90 6.41
N GLU A 80 -10.08 -18.88 5.53
CA GLU A 80 -10.84 -20.13 5.61
C GLU A 80 -10.50 -20.93 6.87
N TYR A 81 -9.22 -21.02 7.22
CA TYR A 81 -8.78 -21.65 8.46
C TYR A 81 -9.44 -21.01 9.69
N TYR A 82 -9.31 -19.68 9.83
CA TYR A 82 -9.86 -18.96 10.98
C TYR A 82 -11.39 -18.86 10.97
N SER A 83 -12.05 -19.00 9.82
CA SER A 83 -13.53 -19.06 9.75
C SER A 83 -14.07 -20.40 10.27
N SER A 84 -13.26 -21.46 10.28
CA SER A 84 -13.68 -22.81 10.68
C SER A 84 -13.51 -23.12 12.17
N GLY A 85 -12.83 -22.23 12.92
CA GLY A 85 -12.54 -22.40 14.34
C GLY A 85 -12.85 -21.17 15.18
N LYS A 86 -12.83 -21.32 16.52
CA LYS A 86 -12.84 -20.19 17.45
C LYS A 86 -11.39 -19.76 17.71
N GLY A 87 -10.84 -18.96 16.81
CA GLY A 87 -9.49 -18.41 16.94
C GLY A 87 -9.45 -17.05 17.63
N GLU A 88 -8.28 -16.67 18.14
CA GLU A 88 -8.01 -15.31 18.65
C GLU A 88 -7.83 -14.28 17.52
N ILE A 89 -7.83 -14.75 16.27
CA ILE A 89 -7.66 -13.97 15.04
C ILE A 89 -8.92 -14.08 14.18
N SER A 90 -9.33 -12.95 13.62
CA SER A 90 -10.37 -12.87 12.60
C SER A 90 -9.81 -12.22 11.34
N ILE A 91 -10.16 -12.78 10.18
CA ILE A 91 -9.71 -12.28 8.87
C ILE A 91 -10.93 -11.92 8.03
N ILE A 92 -11.00 -10.66 7.63
CA ILE A 92 -12.14 -10.03 6.99
C ILE A 92 -11.73 -9.47 5.63
N GLY A 93 -12.69 -9.39 4.70
CA GLY A 93 -12.50 -8.83 3.37
C GLY A 93 -12.30 -9.90 2.30
N GLY A 94 -11.73 -9.51 1.17
CA GLY A 94 -11.63 -10.41 0.03
C GLY A 94 -11.15 -9.76 -1.25
N LYS A 95 -11.41 -10.46 -2.35
CA LYS A 95 -11.06 -10.07 -3.71
C LYS A 95 -12.29 -9.58 -4.49
N GLY A 96 -12.11 -8.51 -5.27
CA GLY A 96 -13.12 -7.95 -6.17
C GLY A 96 -14.41 -7.60 -5.44
N LYS A 97 -15.55 -8.17 -5.85
CA LYS A 97 -16.86 -7.91 -5.22
C LYS A 97 -16.87 -8.19 -3.72
N LYS A 98 -16.08 -9.16 -3.23
CA LYS A 98 -15.99 -9.49 -1.80
C LYS A 98 -15.30 -8.41 -0.97
N MET A 99 -14.61 -7.44 -1.58
CA MET A 99 -14.08 -6.27 -0.87
C MET A 99 -15.20 -5.41 -0.27
N GLY A 100 -16.40 -5.42 -0.88
CA GLY A 100 -17.56 -4.67 -0.39
C GLY A 100 -18.16 -5.24 0.90
N ASN A 101 -17.87 -6.51 1.22
CA ASN A 101 -18.51 -7.24 2.32
C ASN A 101 -17.89 -6.95 3.69
N VAL A 102 -16.82 -6.16 3.76
CA VAL A 102 -16.10 -5.82 5.00
C VAL A 102 -17.05 -5.36 6.10
N ARG A 103 -18.06 -4.54 5.78
CA ARG A 103 -19.04 -4.05 6.76
C ARG A 103 -19.90 -5.18 7.35
N GLU A 104 -20.33 -6.12 6.54
CA GLU A 104 -21.17 -7.24 6.96
C GLU A 104 -20.36 -8.26 7.77
N GLU A 105 -19.13 -8.53 7.33
CA GLU A 105 -18.22 -9.44 8.03
C GLU A 105 -17.78 -8.89 9.40
N LEU A 106 -17.52 -7.57 9.52
CA LEU A 106 -17.25 -6.94 10.81
C LEU A 106 -18.44 -7.04 11.77
N LYS A 107 -19.66 -6.82 11.28
CA LYS A 107 -20.88 -7.05 12.08
C LYS A 107 -21.05 -8.50 12.51
N SER A 108 -20.70 -9.45 11.65
CA SER A 108 -20.72 -10.86 12.03
C SER A 108 -19.69 -11.17 13.11
N ALA A 109 -18.52 -10.53 13.09
CA ALA A 109 -17.51 -10.69 14.14
C ALA A 109 -17.99 -10.11 15.48
N GLU A 110 -18.72 -8.98 15.44
CA GLU A 110 -19.41 -8.39 16.60
C GLU A 110 -20.40 -9.37 17.23
N LEU A 111 -21.33 -9.91 16.43
CA LEU A 111 -22.38 -10.82 16.89
C LEU A 111 -21.81 -12.11 17.49
N ASN A 112 -20.63 -12.53 17.03
CA ASN A 112 -19.93 -13.69 17.54
C ASN A 112 -19.10 -13.40 18.81
N GLY A 113 -19.12 -12.16 19.31
CA GLY A 113 -18.43 -11.76 20.54
C GLY A 113 -16.92 -11.63 20.40
N PHE A 114 -16.40 -11.39 19.19
CA PHE A 114 -14.95 -11.28 18.96
C PHE A 114 -14.35 -9.99 19.56
N THR A 115 -15.08 -8.87 19.46
CA THR A 115 -14.74 -7.57 20.07
C THR A 115 -16.00 -6.69 20.16
N ASP A 116 -15.90 -5.49 20.73
CA ASP A 116 -17.02 -4.55 20.89
C ASP A 116 -17.31 -3.68 19.63
N ASP A 117 -18.50 -3.08 19.60
CA ASP A 117 -19.02 -2.25 18.49
C ASP A 117 -18.17 -1.00 18.23
N SER A 118 -17.70 -0.34 19.31
CA SER A 118 -16.90 0.88 19.22
C SER A 118 -15.60 0.62 18.46
N HIS A 119 -14.92 -0.48 18.78
CA HIS A 119 -13.68 -0.88 18.15
C HIS A 119 -13.87 -1.31 16.71
N LEU A 120 -14.92 -2.06 16.38
CA LEU A 120 -15.21 -2.46 15.00
C LEU A 120 -15.56 -1.27 14.12
N SER A 121 -16.30 -0.31 14.66
CA SER A 121 -16.59 0.96 14.00
C SER A 121 -15.31 1.75 13.71
N HIS A 122 -14.35 1.77 14.64
CA HIS A 122 -13.04 2.38 14.42
C HIS A 122 -12.24 1.65 13.33
N ILE A 123 -12.14 0.31 13.40
CA ILE A 123 -11.43 -0.51 12.40
C ILE A 123 -12.04 -0.34 11.01
N TYR A 124 -13.37 -0.27 10.91
CA TYR A 124 -14.06 -0.03 9.65
C TYR A 124 -13.69 1.33 9.02
N ARG A 125 -13.66 2.39 9.83
CA ARG A 125 -13.24 3.73 9.37
C ARG A 125 -11.78 3.72 8.93
N THR A 126 -10.90 3.09 9.70
CA THR A 126 -9.47 2.97 9.37
C THR A 126 -9.25 2.17 8.09
N SER A 127 -9.92 1.03 7.93
CA SER A 127 -9.90 0.22 6.71
C SER A 127 -10.32 1.01 5.48
N LYS A 128 -11.42 1.77 5.57
CA LYS A 128 -11.85 2.65 4.48
C LYS A 128 -10.84 3.74 4.14
N LYS A 129 -10.26 4.37 5.16
CA LYS A 129 -9.23 5.40 4.99
C LYS A 129 -8.02 4.83 4.26
N VAL A 130 -7.50 3.70 4.73
CA VAL A 130 -6.36 2.98 4.14
C VAL A 130 -6.64 2.55 2.70
N ALA A 131 -7.83 2.03 2.41
CA ALA A 131 -8.23 1.69 1.04
C ALA A 131 -8.29 2.92 0.13
N ARG A 132 -8.75 4.07 0.63
CA ARG A 132 -8.78 5.32 -0.14
C ARG A 132 -7.40 5.90 -0.38
N ILE A 133 -6.51 5.81 0.59
CA ILE A 133 -5.12 6.25 0.42
C ILE A 133 -4.44 5.46 -0.70
N ASP A 134 -4.49 4.13 -0.63
CA ASP A 134 -3.88 3.27 -1.66
C ASP A 134 -4.57 3.35 -3.02
N GLN A 135 -5.88 3.58 -3.07
CA GLN A 135 -6.60 3.73 -4.33
C GLN A 135 -6.43 5.10 -4.97
N ASN A 136 -6.50 6.19 -4.18
CA ASN A 136 -6.71 7.54 -4.71
C ASN A 136 -5.49 8.46 -4.59
N LEU A 137 -4.71 8.33 -3.52
CA LEU A 137 -3.59 9.24 -3.26
C LEU A 137 -2.31 8.79 -3.96
N LEU A 138 -2.10 7.48 -4.08
CA LEU A 138 -1.04 6.91 -4.91
C LEU A 138 -1.56 6.68 -6.33
N GLN A 139 -1.16 7.52 -7.27
CA GLN A 139 -1.66 7.48 -8.64
C GLN A 139 -0.63 6.89 -9.61
N ASP A 140 -0.46 5.59 -9.50
CA ASP A 140 0.54 4.77 -10.20
C ASP A 140 -0.06 3.84 -11.27
N SER A 141 -1.35 4.05 -11.60
CA SER A 141 -2.15 3.21 -12.50
C SER A 141 -2.46 1.80 -11.98
N TYR A 142 -2.36 1.57 -10.67
CA TYR A 142 -2.86 0.34 -10.03
C TYR A 142 -4.20 0.61 -9.36
N ASP A 143 -5.16 -0.27 -9.61
CA ASP A 143 -6.48 -0.23 -8.98
C ASP A 143 -6.62 -1.36 -7.97
N LEU A 144 -7.03 -1.03 -6.75
CA LEU A 144 -7.28 -1.98 -5.68
C LEU A 144 -8.31 -3.02 -6.12
N TYR A 145 -7.89 -4.28 -6.04
CA TYR A 145 -8.73 -5.43 -6.37
C TYR A 145 -8.79 -6.44 -5.22
N LEU A 146 -7.99 -6.25 -4.17
CA LEU A 146 -7.94 -7.09 -2.99
C LEU A 146 -7.78 -6.21 -1.74
N HIS A 147 -8.57 -6.50 -0.71
CA HIS A 147 -8.53 -5.83 0.58
C HIS A 147 -8.83 -6.84 1.68
N PHE A 148 -7.86 -7.10 2.56
CA PHE A 148 -8.03 -7.95 3.73
C PHE A 148 -7.62 -7.20 5.01
N ILE A 149 -8.37 -7.45 6.07
CA ILE A 149 -8.12 -6.97 7.43
C ILE A 149 -7.92 -8.19 8.30
N ILE A 150 -6.78 -8.26 8.98
CA ILE A 150 -6.48 -9.29 9.98
C ILE A 150 -6.54 -8.58 11.32
N LEU A 151 -7.38 -9.06 12.23
CA LEU A 151 -7.59 -8.45 13.55
C LEU A 151 -7.48 -9.50 14.65
N ASP A 152 -7.03 -9.06 15.82
CA ASP A 152 -7.10 -9.85 17.05
C ASP A 152 -8.19 -9.34 18.00
N GLY A 153 -8.48 -10.11 19.05
CA GLY A 153 -9.44 -9.71 20.10
C GLY A 153 -8.99 -8.52 20.97
N LYS A 154 -7.80 -7.94 20.73
CA LYS A 154 -7.22 -6.80 21.46
C LYS A 154 -7.16 -5.53 20.61
N ASN A 155 -7.96 -5.47 19.54
CA ASN A 155 -8.10 -4.32 18.63
C ASN A 155 -6.86 -3.99 17.81
N ARG A 156 -5.91 -4.92 17.72
CA ARG A 156 -4.76 -4.78 16.84
C ARG A 156 -5.14 -5.33 15.48
N TRP A 157 -4.60 -4.70 14.45
CA TRP A 157 -4.95 -5.02 13.08
C TRP A 157 -3.75 -4.91 12.14
N SER A 158 -3.79 -5.70 11.07
CA SER A 158 -2.92 -5.57 9.91
C SER A 158 -3.80 -5.57 8.67
N ILE A 159 -3.63 -4.58 7.79
CA ILE A 159 -4.38 -4.48 6.55
C ILE A 159 -3.42 -4.77 5.40
N ILE A 160 -3.80 -5.73 4.56
CA ILE A 160 -3.05 -6.12 3.36
C ILE A 160 -3.93 -5.92 2.15
N GLN A 161 -3.48 -5.07 1.24
CA GLN A 161 -4.18 -4.71 0.01
C GLN A 161 -3.36 -5.06 -1.21
N GLN A 162 -4.01 -5.29 -2.34
CA GLN A 162 -3.32 -5.44 -3.62
C GLN A 162 -4.01 -4.63 -4.71
N GLY A 163 -3.21 -3.81 -5.39
CA GLY A 163 -3.56 -3.10 -6.60
C GLY A 163 -3.14 -3.88 -7.84
N LEU A 164 -3.91 -3.75 -8.92
CA LEU A 164 -3.63 -4.35 -10.22
C LEU A 164 -3.56 -3.26 -11.28
N ASN A 165 -2.54 -3.33 -12.12
CA ASN A 165 -2.45 -2.54 -13.33
C ASN A 165 -2.82 -3.44 -14.52
N SER A 166 -3.98 -3.18 -15.13
CA SER A 166 -4.52 -4.02 -16.21
C SER A 166 -3.70 -3.97 -17.50
N GLU A 167 -3.04 -2.85 -17.78
CA GLU A 167 -2.24 -2.64 -18.99
C GLU A 167 -0.92 -3.41 -18.91
N SER A 168 -0.18 -3.23 -17.82
CA SER A 168 1.11 -3.89 -17.59
C SER A 168 0.97 -5.31 -17.04
N ARG A 169 -0.24 -5.71 -16.61
CA ARG A 169 -0.53 -7.00 -15.95
C ARG A 169 0.32 -7.25 -14.71
N LEU A 170 0.65 -6.19 -13.98
CA LEU A 170 1.44 -6.23 -12.76
C LEU A 170 0.57 -5.99 -11.53
N ALA A 171 1.07 -6.44 -10.38
CA ALA A 171 0.46 -6.18 -9.09
C ALA A 171 1.39 -5.40 -8.14
N ARG A 172 0.79 -4.58 -7.28
CA ARG A 172 1.43 -3.92 -6.14
C ARG A 172 0.72 -4.29 -4.86
N ARG A 173 1.47 -4.59 -3.81
CA ARG A 173 0.94 -5.00 -2.50
C ARG A 173 1.26 -3.95 -1.47
N TYR A 174 0.25 -3.59 -0.69
CA TYR A 174 0.31 -2.55 0.32
C TYR A 174 0.06 -3.19 1.67
N HIS A 175 0.90 -2.86 2.64
CA HIS A 175 0.78 -3.33 4.01
C HIS A 175 0.66 -2.14 4.95
N TRP A 176 -0.21 -2.31 5.93
CA TRP A 176 -0.47 -1.36 7.01
C TRP A 176 -0.57 -2.12 8.31
N SER A 177 -0.06 -1.52 9.38
CA SER A 177 -0.10 -2.07 10.73
C SER A 177 -0.75 -1.07 11.67
N TRP A 178 -1.42 -1.57 12.70
CA TRP A 178 -1.86 -0.80 13.85
C TRP A 178 -0.67 -0.08 14.55
N ALA A 179 0.53 -0.65 14.44
CA ALA A 179 1.75 -0.13 15.05
C ALA A 179 2.44 0.96 14.20
N THR A 180 2.03 1.16 12.94
CA THR A 180 2.62 2.21 12.10
C THR A 180 2.21 3.60 12.60
N LYS A 181 2.93 4.65 12.17
CA LYS A 181 2.66 6.05 12.54
C LYS A 181 1.16 6.36 12.49
N LYS A 182 0.65 7.08 13.49
CA LYS A 182 -0.75 7.55 13.54
C LYS A 182 -1.13 8.40 12.32
N ASP A 183 -0.14 8.98 11.65
CA ASP A 183 -0.32 9.73 10.43
C ASP A 183 -0.33 8.80 9.21
N PHE A 184 -1.54 8.52 8.72
CA PHE A 184 -1.76 7.72 7.53
C PHE A 184 -1.41 8.45 6.23
N LEU A 185 -1.41 9.79 6.24
CA LEU A 185 -1.23 10.62 5.04
C LEU A 185 0.23 10.96 4.76
N ASN A 186 1.12 10.72 5.73
CA ASN A 186 2.54 11.01 5.66
C ASN A 186 3.36 9.73 5.85
N ASP A 187 3.50 8.94 4.78
CA ASP A 187 4.31 7.72 4.74
C ASP A 187 3.86 6.65 5.76
N GLY A 188 2.55 6.56 6.00
CA GLY A 188 1.95 5.68 7.02
C GLY A 188 1.94 4.17 6.69
N ARG A 189 2.43 3.76 5.52
CA ARG A 189 2.50 2.33 5.12
C ARG A 189 3.61 1.61 5.88
N SER A 190 3.33 0.41 6.38
CA SER A 190 4.39 -0.46 6.92
C SER A 190 5.29 -1.00 5.80
N GLY A 191 4.70 -1.23 4.62
CA GLY A 191 5.48 -1.60 3.45
C GLY A 191 4.69 -1.55 2.15
N LEU A 192 5.41 -1.24 1.08
CA LEU A 192 4.89 -1.27 -0.28
C LEU A 192 5.81 -2.12 -1.13
N SER A 193 5.24 -3.17 -1.68
CA SER A 193 5.94 -4.10 -2.55
C SER A 193 5.44 -3.93 -3.97
N GLY A 194 6.37 -3.82 -4.92
CA GLY A 194 6.09 -3.57 -6.33
C GLY A 194 7.17 -4.17 -7.21
N PHE A 195 6.82 -4.40 -8.48
CA PHE A 195 7.79 -4.93 -9.45
C PHE A 195 8.88 -3.91 -9.80
N GLN A 196 8.45 -2.71 -10.18
CA GLN A 196 9.31 -1.65 -10.65
C GLN A 196 8.88 -0.33 -10.01
N GLN A 197 9.90 0.43 -9.62
CA GLN A 197 9.76 1.83 -9.31
C GLN A 197 9.49 2.58 -10.62
N ASN A 198 8.28 3.09 -10.76
CA ASN A 198 7.87 3.98 -11.84
C ASN A 198 8.70 5.27 -11.75
N LYS A 199 9.05 5.84 -12.91
CA LYS A 199 9.97 7.00 -12.97
C LYS A 199 9.38 8.28 -12.38
N SER A 200 8.06 8.41 -12.40
CA SER A 200 7.32 9.58 -11.91
C SER A 200 5.88 9.14 -11.68
N ILE A 201 5.42 9.18 -10.43
CA ILE A 201 4.03 8.93 -10.07
C ILE A 201 3.54 10.01 -9.14
N LEU A 202 2.29 10.42 -9.24
CA LEU A 202 1.75 11.37 -8.26
C LEU A 202 1.46 10.61 -6.96
N ASP A 203 2.21 10.90 -5.89
CA ASP A 203 1.99 10.34 -4.56
C ASP A 203 1.58 11.43 -3.55
N LEU A 204 0.28 11.59 -3.34
CA LEU A 204 -0.26 12.51 -2.34
C LEU A 204 -0.19 11.98 -0.91
N SER A 205 0.27 10.74 -0.71
CA SER A 205 0.40 10.10 0.62
C SER A 205 1.84 10.10 1.17
N ALA A 206 2.75 10.78 0.48
CA ALA A 206 4.09 11.06 0.97
C ALA A 206 4.09 12.30 1.88
N SER A 207 5.03 12.34 2.83
CA SER A 207 5.28 13.55 3.64
C SER A 207 5.65 14.77 2.81
N LEU A 208 6.37 14.58 1.71
CA LEU A 208 6.73 15.63 0.76
C LEU A 208 5.52 16.30 0.09
N SER A 209 4.34 15.66 0.11
CA SER A 209 3.11 16.20 -0.50
C SER A 209 2.26 17.02 0.48
N GLU A 210 2.74 17.27 1.71
CA GLU A 210 1.94 17.94 2.74
C GLU A 210 1.50 19.35 2.36
N GLU A 211 2.42 20.19 1.89
CA GLU A 211 2.08 21.55 1.47
C GLU A 211 1.21 21.56 0.22
N ASN A 212 1.41 20.63 -0.71
CA ASN A 212 0.49 20.47 -1.85
C ASN A 212 -0.92 20.13 -1.37
N ARG A 213 -1.09 19.25 -0.37
CA ARG A 213 -2.40 18.92 0.21
C ARG A 213 -3.05 20.11 0.92
N ASN A 214 -2.26 20.97 1.58
CA ASN A 214 -2.75 22.21 2.16
C ASN A 214 -3.24 23.16 1.05
N GLY A 215 -2.44 23.34 -0.01
CA GLY A 215 -2.86 24.10 -1.19
C GLY A 215 -4.13 23.54 -1.84
N MET A 216 -4.27 22.22 -1.94
CA MET A 216 -5.49 21.57 -2.46
C MET A 216 -6.73 21.94 -1.64
N LEU A 217 -6.58 22.04 -0.32
CA LEU A 217 -7.65 22.43 0.59
C LEU A 217 -8.06 23.88 0.38
N GLU A 218 -7.09 24.78 0.19
CA GLU A 218 -7.35 26.20 -0.13
C GLU A 218 -8.03 26.33 -1.50
N VAL A 219 -7.52 25.65 -2.54
CA VAL A 219 -8.18 25.62 -3.87
C VAL A 219 -9.63 25.14 -3.77
N ALA A 220 -9.90 24.11 -2.96
CA ALA A 220 -11.24 23.58 -2.79
C ALA A 220 -12.19 24.53 -2.03
N ARG A 221 -11.66 25.43 -1.20
CA ARG A 221 -12.43 26.45 -0.46
C ARG A 221 -12.62 27.75 -1.25
N GLU A 222 -11.90 27.93 -2.34
CA GLU A 222 -12.02 29.09 -3.21
C GLU A 222 -13.07 28.91 -4.31
N ASN A 223 -13.67 30.02 -4.75
CA ASN A 223 -14.69 30.00 -5.80
C ASN A 223 -14.09 29.46 -7.12
N PRO A 224 -14.56 28.32 -7.66
CA PRO A 224 -14.00 27.70 -8.85
C PRO A 224 -14.06 28.56 -10.11
N GLN A 225 -14.98 29.54 -10.16
CA GLN A 225 -15.09 30.47 -11.28
C GLN A 225 -13.83 31.30 -11.47
N LYS A 226 -13.10 31.64 -10.40
CA LYS A 226 -11.83 32.37 -10.48
C LYS A 226 -10.84 31.63 -11.38
N TYR A 227 -10.75 30.30 -11.22
CA TYR A 227 -9.81 29.47 -11.95
C TYR A 227 -10.29 29.12 -13.36
N TYR A 228 -11.61 28.96 -13.53
CA TYR A 228 -12.22 28.70 -14.84
C TYR A 228 -11.85 29.76 -15.88
N TYR A 229 -11.93 31.05 -15.51
CA TYR A 229 -11.62 32.15 -16.44
C TYR A 229 -10.13 32.31 -16.72
N ASN A 230 -9.26 32.07 -15.73
CA ASN A 230 -7.82 32.22 -15.90
C ASN A 230 -7.22 31.09 -16.76
N LEU A 231 -7.64 29.85 -16.53
CA LEU A 231 -7.11 28.68 -17.25
C LEU A 231 -7.66 28.54 -18.68
N THR A 232 -8.81 29.14 -18.98
CA THR A 232 -9.39 29.13 -20.34
C THR A 232 -8.89 30.28 -21.22
N ARG A 233 -8.26 31.30 -20.63
CA ARG A 233 -7.74 32.47 -21.36
C ARG A 233 -6.30 32.32 -21.82
N GLU A 234 -5.47 31.50 -21.17
CA GLU A 234 -4.05 31.39 -21.49
C GLU A 234 -3.74 30.18 -22.37
N ARG A 235 -3.91 30.34 -23.70
CA ARG A 235 -3.26 29.50 -24.72
C ARG A 235 -1.85 29.98 -25.08
N GLN A 236 -1.28 30.92 -24.33
CA GLN A 236 -0.01 31.55 -24.69
C GLN A 236 1.07 31.20 -23.67
N ARG A 237 2.02 30.35 -24.09
CA ARG A 237 3.27 30.14 -23.38
C ARG A 237 4.00 31.49 -23.31
N THR A 238 4.44 31.92 -22.13
CA THR A 238 5.36 33.04 -22.02
C THR A 238 6.74 32.62 -22.54
N LEU A 239 7.45 33.58 -23.15
CA LEU A 239 8.80 33.42 -23.72
C LEU A 239 9.85 32.97 -22.67
N ASP A 240 9.52 33.03 -21.39
CA ASP A 240 10.38 32.58 -20.28
C ASP A 240 10.61 31.06 -20.28
N SER A 241 9.79 30.32 -21.02
CA SER A 241 9.97 28.87 -21.26
C SER A 241 11.05 28.53 -22.29
N PHE A 242 11.67 29.53 -22.93
CA PHE A 242 12.66 29.36 -24.00
C PHE A 242 14.14 29.49 -23.54
N GLY A 243 14.38 29.60 -22.23
CA GLY A 243 15.74 29.70 -21.67
C GLY A 243 16.37 28.34 -21.38
N GLU A 244 17.18 27.84 -22.29
CA GLU A 244 18.18 26.80 -21.99
C GLU A 244 19.16 27.30 -20.91
N LYS A 245 18.96 26.85 -19.67
CA LYS A 245 19.99 26.72 -18.62
C LYS A 245 19.35 26.12 -17.38
N ASN A 246 19.08 24.82 -17.43
CA ASN A 246 19.18 23.88 -16.31
C ASN A 246 18.78 22.49 -16.83
N ASN A 247 19.67 21.51 -16.69
CA ASN A 247 19.45 20.10 -17.04
C ASN A 247 18.48 19.40 -16.07
N GLU A 248 17.46 20.11 -15.58
CA GLU A 248 16.34 19.52 -14.88
C GLU A 248 15.24 19.33 -15.92
N LYS A 249 14.84 18.09 -16.15
CA LYS A 249 13.75 17.72 -17.05
C LYS A 249 12.56 18.65 -16.77
N GLN A 250 12.31 19.62 -17.64
CA GLN A 250 11.10 20.44 -17.57
C GLN A 250 9.93 19.48 -17.48
N ARG A 251 9.27 19.47 -16.32
CA ARG A 251 8.13 18.60 -16.05
C ARG A 251 7.01 19.10 -16.94
N ILE A 252 6.73 18.34 -18.00
CA ILE A 252 5.60 18.65 -18.87
C ILE A 252 4.34 18.39 -18.05
N LEU A 253 3.78 19.46 -17.48
CA LEU A 253 2.41 19.47 -16.97
C LEU A 253 1.49 19.25 -18.17
N ASN A 254 1.14 18.00 -18.43
CA ASN A 254 0.16 17.69 -19.46
C ASN A 254 -1.20 18.14 -18.95
N MET A 255 -1.73 19.24 -19.47
CA MET A 255 -3.03 19.80 -19.07
C MET A 255 -4.21 19.25 -19.91
N ASP A 256 -4.03 18.12 -20.61
CA ASP A 256 -5.10 17.39 -21.33
C ASP A 256 -6.13 16.73 -20.39
N TYR A 257 -6.42 17.35 -19.25
CA TYR A 257 -7.36 16.83 -18.25
C TYR A 257 -8.61 17.70 -18.17
N ARG A 258 -9.77 17.05 -18.32
CA ARG A 258 -11.06 17.68 -18.06
C ARG A 258 -11.26 17.80 -16.56
N ILE A 259 -11.13 19.01 -16.03
CA ILE A 259 -11.53 19.35 -14.65
C ILE A 259 -13.06 19.27 -14.59
N ASP A 260 -13.58 18.49 -13.64
CA ASP A 260 -15.01 18.48 -13.33
C ASP A 260 -15.36 19.72 -12.50
N TRP A 261 -15.77 20.79 -13.19
CA TRP A 261 -16.10 22.07 -12.55
C TRP A 261 -17.35 22.01 -11.68
N ASN A 262 -18.27 21.08 -11.94
CA ASN A 262 -19.44 20.87 -11.08
C ASN A 262 -18.98 20.30 -9.75
N ARG A 263 -18.06 19.32 -9.79
CA ARG A 263 -17.43 18.77 -8.58
C ARG A 263 -16.71 19.83 -7.75
N MET A 264 -15.96 20.71 -8.42
CA MET A 264 -15.26 21.81 -7.74
C MET A 264 -16.23 22.75 -7.05
N ARG A 265 -17.40 23.01 -7.65
CA ARG A 265 -18.45 23.82 -7.03
C ARG A 265 -19.06 23.14 -5.81
N GLU A 266 -19.36 21.85 -5.88
CA GLU A 266 -19.85 21.08 -4.73
C GLU A 266 -18.87 21.11 -3.55
N LEU A 267 -17.57 20.98 -3.83
CA LEU A 267 -16.52 21.06 -2.82
C LEU A 267 -16.44 22.47 -2.20
N TYR A 268 -16.53 23.50 -3.04
CA TYR A 268 -16.57 24.89 -2.60
C TYR A 268 -17.79 25.18 -1.72
N GLU A 269 -18.97 24.67 -2.06
CA GLU A 269 -20.17 24.84 -1.24
C GLU A 269 -20.07 24.05 0.08
N TYR A 270 -19.39 22.90 0.06
CA TYR A 270 -19.20 22.06 1.24
C TYR A 270 -18.16 22.61 2.24
N GLN A 271 -17.15 23.35 1.77
CA GLN A 271 -16.07 23.95 2.59
C GLN A 271 -15.37 22.90 3.51
N PRO A 272 -14.61 21.96 2.94
CA PRO A 272 -13.94 20.92 3.74
C PRO A 272 -13.00 21.53 4.78
N SER A 273 -13.05 21.03 6.02
CA SER A 273 -12.24 21.52 7.15
C SER A 273 -10.78 21.05 7.10
N ASP A 274 -10.54 19.88 6.51
CA ASP A 274 -9.24 19.25 6.41
C ASP A 274 -9.15 18.36 5.15
N PHE A 275 -7.93 17.93 4.83
CA PHE A 275 -7.68 17.10 3.65
C PHE A 275 -8.41 15.75 3.72
N GLN A 276 -8.58 15.17 4.92
CA GLN A 276 -9.27 13.91 5.05
C GLN A 276 -10.75 14.06 4.68
N THR A 277 -11.40 15.15 5.09
CA THR A 277 -12.78 15.50 4.78
C THR A 277 -12.96 15.78 3.30
N LEU A 278 -11.98 16.43 2.65
CA LEU A 278 -11.93 16.62 1.20
C LEU A 278 -11.83 15.27 0.46
N MET A 279 -10.91 14.39 0.88
CA MET A 279 -10.80 13.03 0.36
C MET A 279 -12.09 12.23 0.62
N ASP A 280 -12.74 12.48 1.76
CA ASP A 280 -13.96 11.81 2.21
C ASP A 280 -15.25 12.22 1.49
N PHE A 281 -15.20 13.34 0.77
CA PHE A 281 -16.31 13.84 -0.01
C PHE A 281 -16.75 12.87 -1.13
N LYS A 282 -18.07 12.65 -1.22
CA LYS A 282 -18.65 11.67 -2.14
C LYS A 282 -18.39 12.07 -3.58
N GLY A 283 -17.62 11.26 -4.31
CA GLY A 283 -17.33 11.48 -5.73
C GLY A 283 -16.01 12.19 -6.01
N VAL A 284 -15.25 12.52 -4.96
CA VAL A 284 -13.82 12.79 -5.07
C VAL A 284 -13.08 11.47 -5.29
N GLY A 285 -12.39 11.36 -6.41
CA GLY A 285 -11.54 10.22 -6.78
C GLY A 285 -10.21 10.68 -7.36
N LYS A 286 -9.46 9.76 -7.99
CA LYS A 286 -8.13 10.01 -8.56
C LYS A 286 -8.08 11.28 -9.43
N SER A 287 -9.03 11.44 -10.34
CA SER A 287 -9.08 12.57 -11.27
C SER A 287 -9.26 13.91 -10.58
N THR A 288 -10.20 14.01 -9.64
CA THR A 288 -10.45 15.24 -8.88
C THR A 288 -9.26 15.61 -8.00
N LEU A 289 -8.68 14.64 -7.30
CA LEU A 289 -7.52 14.88 -6.44
C LEU A 289 -6.29 15.29 -7.26
N ARG A 290 -6.10 14.69 -8.44
CA ARG A 290 -5.04 15.11 -9.37
C ARG A 290 -5.26 16.55 -9.85
N ALA A 291 -6.48 16.89 -10.25
CA ALA A 291 -6.80 18.24 -10.70
C ALA A 291 -6.56 19.27 -9.60
N LEU A 292 -7.03 19.01 -8.38
CA LEU A 292 -6.77 19.86 -7.22
C LEU A 292 -5.28 19.99 -6.92
N SER A 293 -4.52 18.89 -6.98
CA SER A 293 -3.08 18.89 -6.74
C SER A 293 -2.33 19.76 -7.75
N TYR A 294 -2.67 19.66 -9.04
CA TYR A 294 -2.06 20.48 -10.08
C TYR A 294 -2.49 21.95 -9.98
N LEU A 295 -3.74 22.23 -9.62
CA LEU A 295 -4.17 23.59 -9.35
C LEU A 295 -3.39 24.18 -8.16
N ALA A 296 -3.22 23.41 -7.08
CA ALA A 296 -2.44 23.84 -5.93
C ALA A 296 -0.98 24.14 -6.29
N GLU A 297 -0.36 23.30 -7.11
CA GLU A 297 1.00 23.53 -7.62
C GLU A 297 1.09 24.80 -8.49
N ILE A 298 0.11 25.05 -9.37
CA ILE A 298 0.10 26.23 -10.24
C ILE A 298 -0.13 27.52 -9.44
N ILE A 299 -1.04 27.49 -8.45
CA ILE A 299 -1.49 28.68 -7.73
C ILE A 299 -0.55 29.03 -6.58
N TYR A 300 -0.15 28.02 -5.81
CA TYR A 300 0.64 28.20 -4.58
C TYR A 300 2.11 27.78 -4.75
N GLY A 301 2.48 27.14 -5.86
CA GLY A 301 3.87 26.72 -6.12
C GLY A 301 4.29 25.42 -5.43
N GLU A 302 3.42 24.83 -4.61
CA GLU A 302 3.72 23.65 -3.82
C GLU A 302 3.53 22.38 -4.66
N SER A 303 4.62 21.75 -5.11
CA SER A 303 4.57 20.52 -5.88
C SER A 303 4.24 19.29 -5.02
N PRO A 304 3.44 18.33 -5.52
CA PRO A 304 3.32 17.03 -4.86
C PRO A 304 4.58 16.18 -5.08
N SER A 305 4.72 15.12 -4.28
CA SER A 305 5.72 14.08 -4.51
C SER A 305 5.46 13.37 -5.83
N TYR A 306 6.53 13.24 -6.61
CA TYR A 306 6.56 12.43 -7.83
C TYR A 306 7.31 11.09 -7.65
N GLU A 307 7.75 10.81 -6.43
CA GLU A 307 8.53 9.62 -6.10
C GLU A 307 7.62 8.41 -5.95
N ASP A 308 8.10 7.25 -6.42
CA ASP A 308 7.38 6.01 -6.24
C ASP A 308 7.80 5.31 -4.93
N PRO A 309 6.89 5.12 -3.96
CA PRO A 309 7.19 4.64 -2.61
C PRO A 309 7.45 3.13 -2.52
N VAL A 310 7.65 2.42 -3.65
CA VAL A 310 8.05 1.01 -3.66
C VAL A 310 9.37 0.83 -2.90
N LYS A 311 9.32 0.09 -1.79
CA LYS A 311 10.49 -0.24 -0.94
C LYS A 311 11.00 -1.66 -1.14
N TYR A 312 10.11 -2.58 -1.51
CA TYR A 312 10.41 -4.00 -1.60
C TYR A 312 10.11 -4.54 -3.00
N SER A 313 11.03 -5.34 -3.55
CA SER A 313 10.77 -6.15 -4.74
C SER A 313 10.34 -7.55 -4.32
N PHE A 314 9.44 -8.15 -5.08
CA PHE A 314 8.79 -9.41 -4.68
C PHE A 314 9.61 -10.67 -4.91
N ALA A 315 10.71 -10.67 -5.69
CA ALA A 315 11.35 -11.95 -5.96
C ALA A 315 12.84 -11.95 -6.30
N LEU A 316 13.39 -13.13 -6.03
CA LEU A 316 14.74 -13.62 -6.28
C LEU A 316 14.91 -14.29 -7.66
N GLY A 317 13.96 -14.17 -8.60
CA GLY A 317 14.02 -14.83 -9.92
C GLY A 317 13.64 -16.32 -9.92
N GLY A 318 13.51 -16.93 -11.11
CA GLY A 318 12.83 -18.22 -11.30
C GLY A 318 13.62 -19.34 -11.93
N LYS A 319 13.33 -20.58 -11.52
CA LYS A 319 13.99 -21.79 -12.06
C LYS A 319 13.81 -21.94 -13.58
N ASP A 320 12.65 -21.53 -14.10
CA ASP A 320 12.30 -21.68 -15.51
C ASP A 320 12.73 -20.46 -16.34
N GLY A 321 13.50 -19.54 -15.75
CA GLY A 321 13.99 -18.34 -16.44
C GLY A 321 12.88 -17.34 -16.81
N VAL A 322 11.62 -17.64 -16.48
CA VAL A 322 10.48 -16.77 -16.72
C VAL A 322 10.00 -16.24 -15.38
N PRO A 323 10.19 -14.93 -15.14
CA PRO A 323 10.50 -13.90 -16.14
C PRO A 323 12.00 -13.59 -16.29
N LYS A 324 12.82 -14.03 -15.33
CA LYS A 324 14.28 -14.07 -15.43
C LYS A 324 14.82 -15.19 -14.53
N PRO A 325 16.03 -15.72 -14.79
CA PRO A 325 16.62 -16.79 -13.98
C PRO A 325 16.82 -16.37 -12.52
N VAL A 326 16.89 -17.36 -11.64
CA VAL A 326 17.18 -17.21 -10.21
C VAL A 326 18.38 -16.27 -10.01
N ASN A 327 18.16 -15.16 -9.32
CA ASN A 327 19.17 -14.26 -8.78
C ASN A 327 19.75 -14.89 -7.51
N THR A 328 20.84 -15.64 -7.69
CA THR A 328 21.54 -16.33 -6.61
C THR A 328 22.04 -15.38 -5.52
N HIS A 329 22.39 -14.13 -5.86
CA HIS A 329 22.89 -13.15 -4.89
C HIS A 329 21.85 -12.73 -3.85
N ASP A 330 20.64 -12.41 -4.30
CA ASP A 330 19.56 -12.06 -3.38
C ASP A 330 19.13 -13.33 -2.58
N TYR A 331 19.30 -14.53 -3.17
CA TYR A 331 19.10 -15.83 -2.51
C TYR A 331 20.11 -16.03 -1.39
N ASP A 332 21.39 -15.72 -1.62
CA ASP A 332 22.45 -15.84 -0.63
C ASP A 332 22.19 -14.89 0.56
N ILE A 333 21.70 -13.68 0.30
CA ILE A 333 21.27 -12.74 1.34
C ILE A 333 20.09 -13.28 2.15
N ALA A 334 19.08 -13.84 1.48
CA ALA A 334 17.95 -14.45 2.16
C ALA A 334 18.38 -15.68 2.98
N ILE A 335 19.26 -16.52 2.44
CA ILE A 335 19.81 -17.71 3.10
C ILE A 335 20.66 -17.31 4.31
N GLU A 336 21.53 -16.30 4.20
CA GLU A 336 22.28 -15.74 5.33
C GLU A 336 21.34 -15.22 6.41
N PHE A 337 20.32 -14.45 6.04
CA PHE A 337 19.31 -13.98 6.98
C PHE A 337 18.61 -15.12 7.71
N TYR A 338 18.13 -16.15 7.01
CA TYR A 338 17.47 -17.28 7.64
C TYR A 338 18.44 -18.14 8.46
N ASN A 339 19.68 -18.32 8.00
CA ASN A 339 20.71 -19.03 8.77
C ASN A 339 21.07 -18.26 10.05
N GLU A 340 21.12 -16.93 10.01
CA GLU A 340 21.30 -16.10 11.20
C GLU A 340 20.11 -16.17 12.16
N VAL A 341 18.88 -16.24 11.64
CA VAL A 341 17.66 -16.40 12.44
C VAL A 341 17.56 -17.81 13.05
N LEU A 342 18.00 -18.84 12.31
CA LEU A 342 17.93 -20.25 12.73
C LEU A 342 19.09 -20.67 13.64
N SER A 343 20.25 -20.02 13.58
CA SER A 343 21.44 -20.33 14.41
C SER A 343 21.39 -19.76 15.83
N GLY A 344 20.19 -19.37 16.30
CA GLY A 344 19.94 -18.63 17.54
C GLY A 344 20.77 -19.04 18.76
N THR A 345 21.66 -18.14 19.17
CA THR A 345 22.26 -18.11 20.52
C THR A 345 21.78 -16.88 21.31
N PRO A 346 21.66 -16.97 22.65
CA PRO A 346 20.98 -15.97 23.49
C PRO A 346 21.62 -14.58 23.48
N GLU A 347 22.93 -14.49 23.22
CA GLU A 347 23.70 -13.24 23.23
C GLU A 347 23.35 -12.28 22.08
N LYS A 348 22.67 -12.78 21.03
CA LYS A 348 22.33 -11.98 19.83
C LYS A 348 20.96 -11.30 19.86
N LYS A 349 20.17 -11.36 20.95
CA LYS A 349 19.02 -10.42 21.12
C LYS A 349 19.48 -8.96 21.03
N VAL A 350 20.67 -8.68 21.56
CA VAL A 350 21.34 -7.38 21.48
C VAL A 350 21.81 -7.06 20.05
N VAL A 351 22.16 -8.06 19.25
CA VAL A 351 22.55 -7.90 17.84
C VAL A 351 21.31 -7.69 16.96
N LEU A 352 20.20 -8.40 17.20
CA LEU A 352 18.91 -8.16 16.55
C LEU A 352 18.35 -6.78 16.88
N GLU A 353 18.48 -6.28 18.11
CA GLU A 353 18.16 -4.90 18.45
C GLU A 353 19.11 -3.88 17.82
N ARG A 354 20.41 -4.20 17.70
CA ARG A 354 21.38 -3.34 16.99
C ARG A 354 21.13 -3.32 15.49
N LEU A 355 20.75 -4.43 14.87
CA LEU A 355 20.46 -4.52 13.44
C LEU A 355 19.09 -3.92 13.10
N SER A 356 18.07 -4.11 13.93
CA SER A 356 16.79 -3.40 13.75
C SER A 356 16.98 -1.89 13.89
N ARG A 357 17.84 -1.44 14.83
CA ARG A 357 18.26 -0.04 14.96
C ARG A 357 19.16 0.42 13.81
N SER A 358 19.98 -0.44 13.22
CA SER A 358 20.85 -0.12 12.06
C SER A 358 20.03 0.01 10.78
N LEU A 359 19.11 -0.91 10.53
CA LEU A 359 18.18 -0.85 9.39
C LEU A 359 17.22 0.34 9.53
N ALA A 360 16.80 0.67 10.76
CA ALA A 360 16.07 1.90 11.05
C ALA A 360 16.95 3.16 10.85
N ARG A 361 18.25 3.12 11.20
CA ARG A 361 19.20 4.23 10.98
C ARG A 361 19.57 4.43 9.51
N ASP A 362 19.75 3.36 8.74
CA ASP A 362 20.02 3.44 7.30
C ASP A 362 18.80 3.91 6.50
N SER A 363 17.58 3.68 7.04
CA SER A 363 16.36 4.32 6.53
C SER A 363 16.24 5.81 6.87
N ALA A 364 16.96 6.27 7.90
CA ALA A 364 16.98 7.67 8.33
C ALA A 364 18.19 8.47 7.79
N PHE A 365 19.27 7.81 7.35
CA PHE A 365 20.51 8.48 6.90
C PHE A 365 20.52 8.92 5.43
N LYS A 366 19.45 8.67 4.67
CA LYS A 366 19.32 9.14 3.27
C LYS A 366 18.37 10.33 3.10
N SER A 367 18.00 11.01 4.18
CA SER A 367 17.28 12.30 4.14
C SER A 367 18.19 13.52 4.32
N GLY A 368 19.52 13.36 4.22
CA GLY A 368 20.42 14.51 4.30
C GLY A 368 21.86 14.19 3.90
N SER A 369 22.13 14.20 2.60
CA SER A 369 23.40 14.67 2.01
C SER A 369 23.45 14.37 0.52
N ALA A 370 23.27 15.44 -0.27
CA ALA A 370 23.71 15.72 -1.65
C ALA A 370 22.56 16.35 -2.44
#